data_AF-A0A821I3T9-F1
#
_entry.id   AF-A0A821I3T9-F1
#
_cell.length_a   1.000
_cell.length_b   1.000
_cell.length_c   1.000
_cell.angle_alpha   90.00
_cell.angle_beta   90.00
_cell.angle_gamma   90.00
#
_symmetry.space_group_name_H-M   'P 1'
#
loop_
_entity.id
_entity.type
_entity.pdbx_description
1 polymer ?
#
loop_
_entity_poly.entity_id
_entity_poly.type
_entity_poly.pdbx_seq_one_letter_code
_entity_poly.pdbx_strand_id
1 'polypeptide(L)'
;MYDKFNEIAEDTRRMFAKCKSVGLGSHEDIYKVLNELQSTLKTYHQYQSESKQAEQKLRSIQQQIAKIKSAKKQKTMEKRVEKRQLKYTETKVKAFKARNDYLMTIESVNAALKKYCLDDVPDLIDCMNFGFHTSIAKTIQMYLSAQENIKRGRQGTIETLNRAIGDLDTVTDKQKYLEYYTNIFTMPKKIKFEPHKGDEVSAVNAQVLIRDEMQSRFIQMQNRLAGLKTENDE
;
A
#
# COMPACT_ATOMS: atom_id res chain seq x y z
N MET A 1 -9.30 -0.71 11.30
CA MET A 1 -8.52 -0.01 10.25
C MET A 1 -7.87 1.23 10.84
N TYR A 2 -8.66 2.14 11.41
CA TYR A 2 -8.17 3.33 12.11
C TYR A 2 -7.08 3.03 13.15
N ASP A 3 -7.33 2.09 14.07
CA ASP A 3 -6.35 1.73 15.11
C ASP A 3 -5.03 1.20 14.53
N LYS A 4 -5.10 0.43 13.43
CA LYS A 4 -3.91 -0.11 12.78
C LYS A 4 -3.09 0.99 12.10
N PHE A 5 -3.74 2.00 11.52
CA PHE A 5 -3.02 3.16 11.00
C PHE A 5 -2.40 4.01 12.11
N ASN A 6 -3.06 4.14 13.26
CA ASN A 6 -2.49 4.83 14.42
C ASN A 6 -1.23 4.11 14.94
N GLU A 7 -1.28 2.78 15.06
CA GLU A 7 -0.11 1.96 15.43
C GLU A 7 1.05 2.17 14.45
N ILE A 8 0.77 2.10 13.13
CA ILE A 8 1.78 2.35 12.09
C ILE A 8 2.37 3.77 12.22
N ALA A 9 1.54 4.77 12.51
CA ALA A 9 1.99 6.15 12.68
C ALA A 9 2.87 6.34 13.93
N GLU A 10 2.57 5.65 15.02
CA GLU A 10 3.40 5.65 16.24
C GLU A 10 4.75 4.96 16.00
N ASP A 11 4.72 3.79 15.36
CA ASP A 11 5.93 3.04 15.02
C ASP A 11 6.84 3.84 14.08
N THR A 12 6.25 4.50 13.07
CA THR A 12 6.98 5.37 12.13
C THR A 12 7.62 6.54 12.87
N ARG A 13 6.89 7.22 13.76
CA ARG A 13 7.43 8.31 14.60
C ARG A 13 8.60 7.85 15.46
N ARG A 14 8.48 6.68 16.09
CA ARG A 14 9.54 6.08 16.91
C ARG A 14 10.78 5.73 16.09
N MET A 15 10.59 5.14 14.91
CA MET A 15 11.70 4.81 13.99
C MET A 15 12.40 6.06 13.48
N PHE A 16 11.64 7.08 13.09
CA PHE A 16 12.19 8.37 12.69
C PHE A 16 13.04 9.00 13.81
N ALA A 17 12.55 9.02 15.05
CA ALA A 17 13.29 9.58 16.18
C ALA A 17 14.64 8.86 16.40
N LYS A 18 14.66 7.53 16.29
CA LYS A 18 15.90 6.74 16.39
C LYS A 18 16.86 7.04 15.24
N CYS A 19 16.39 7.02 14.00
CA CYS A 19 17.22 7.32 12.83
C CYS A 19 17.77 8.75 12.89
N LYS A 20 16.96 9.71 13.32
CA LYS A 20 17.42 11.09 13.56
C LYS A 20 18.58 11.14 14.56
N SER A 21 18.50 10.39 15.66
CA SER A 21 19.58 10.32 16.65
C SER A 21 20.87 9.74 16.05
N VAL A 22 20.75 8.69 15.25
CA VAL A 22 21.91 8.05 14.57
C VAL A 22 22.54 8.99 13.55
N GLY A 23 21.71 9.69 12.76
CA GLY A 23 22.19 10.70 11.80
C GLY A 23 22.91 11.86 12.48
N LEU A 24 22.42 12.31 13.64
CA LEU A 24 23.11 13.33 14.44
C LEU A 24 24.48 12.85 14.93
N GLY A 25 24.57 11.61 15.44
CA GLY A 25 25.87 11.02 15.83
C GLY A 25 26.84 10.93 14.64
N SER A 26 26.34 10.54 13.47
CA SER A 26 27.14 10.47 12.24
C SER A 26 27.65 11.85 11.81
N HIS A 27 26.83 12.91 11.94
CA HIS A 27 27.27 14.28 11.71
C HIS A 27 28.37 14.72 12.68
N GLU A 28 28.26 14.38 13.96
CA GLU A 28 29.30 14.68 14.94
C GLU A 28 30.62 14.00 14.59
N ASP A 29 30.60 12.77 14.11
CA ASP A 29 31.80 12.05 13.69
C ASP A 29 32.45 12.69 12.47
N ILE A 30 31.67 13.04 11.43
CA ILE A 30 32.19 13.81 10.29
C ILE A 30 32.82 15.14 10.74
N TYR A 31 32.18 15.84 11.68
CA TYR A 31 32.71 17.08 12.22
C TYR A 31 34.07 16.88 12.94
N LYS A 32 34.25 15.76 13.67
CA LYS A 32 35.54 15.42 14.28
C LYS A 32 36.63 15.23 13.22
N VAL A 33 36.36 14.48 12.15
CA VAL A 33 37.37 14.26 11.08
C VAL A 33 37.71 15.56 10.34
N LEU A 34 36.73 16.44 10.12
CA LEU A 34 36.96 17.78 9.54
C LEU A 34 37.82 18.67 10.45
N ASN A 35 37.64 18.59 11.77
CA ASN A 35 38.50 19.31 12.72
C ASN A 35 39.95 18.79 12.72
N GLU A 36 40.13 17.48 12.58
CA GLU A 36 41.45 16.86 12.42
C GLU A 36 42.16 17.37 11.16
N LEU A 37 41.44 17.45 10.03
CA LEU A 37 41.94 18.06 8.79
C LEU A 37 42.38 19.51 9.00
N GLN A 38 41.58 20.29 9.73
CA GLN A 38 41.91 21.68 10.01
C GLN A 38 43.16 21.82 10.90
N SER A 39 43.38 20.87 11.82
CA SER A 39 44.57 20.83 12.68
C SER A 39 45.84 20.49 11.89
N THR A 40 45.77 19.46 11.03
CA THR A 40 46.91 19.04 10.19
C THR A 40 47.26 20.11 9.16
N LEU A 41 46.27 20.78 8.56
CA LEU A 41 46.46 21.94 7.69
C LEU A 41 47.24 23.07 8.37
N LYS A 42 46.81 23.46 9.59
CA LYS A 42 47.49 24.52 10.37
C LYS A 42 48.95 24.16 10.65
N THR A 43 49.20 22.90 11.02
CA THR A 43 50.55 22.39 11.31
C THR A 43 51.44 22.42 10.06
N TYR A 44 50.91 21.96 8.92
CA TYR A 44 51.60 22.03 7.64
C TYR A 44 51.96 23.48 7.26
N HIS A 45 50.99 24.41 7.33
CA HIS A 45 51.23 25.82 7.02
C HIS A 45 52.30 26.44 7.92
N GLN A 46 52.29 26.14 9.22
CA GLN A 46 53.28 26.63 10.16
C GLN A 46 54.69 26.16 9.78
N TYR A 47 54.90 24.85 9.60
CA TYR A 47 56.23 24.32 9.26
C TYR A 47 56.69 24.71 7.86
N GLN A 48 55.78 24.87 6.91
CA GLN A 48 56.10 25.37 5.57
C GLN A 48 56.58 26.82 5.62
N SER A 49 55.97 27.66 6.47
CA SER A 49 56.42 29.03 6.71
C SER A 49 57.82 29.06 7.35
N GLU A 50 58.06 28.27 8.40
CA GLU A 50 59.37 28.15 9.05
C GLU A 50 60.47 27.68 8.10
N SER A 51 60.18 26.71 7.25
CA SER A 51 61.11 26.22 6.23
C SER A 51 61.47 27.31 5.22
N LYS A 52 60.48 28.05 4.70
CA LYS A 52 60.71 29.19 3.79
C LYS A 52 61.55 30.29 4.44
N GLN A 53 61.29 30.61 5.71
CA GLN A 53 62.08 31.61 6.44
C GLN A 53 63.53 31.16 6.65
N ALA A 54 63.76 29.88 6.97
CA ALA A 54 65.11 29.33 7.11
C ALA A 54 65.88 29.37 5.78
N GLU A 55 65.20 29.06 4.67
CA GLU A 55 65.76 29.14 3.32
C GLU A 55 66.17 30.56 2.93
N GLN A 56 65.32 31.56 3.19
CA GLN A 56 65.63 32.96 2.92
C GLN A 56 66.86 33.44 3.70
N LYS A 57 66.95 33.09 4.99
CA LYS A 57 68.11 33.41 5.84
C LYS A 57 69.41 32.76 5.32
N LEU A 58 69.32 31.50 4.87
CA LEU A 58 70.45 30.79 4.26
C LEU A 58 70.91 31.48 2.97
N ARG A 59 69.98 31.76 2.05
CA ARG A 59 70.27 32.45 0.77
C ARG A 59 70.91 33.81 0.99
N SER A 60 70.43 34.60 1.96
CA SER A 60 71.00 35.91 2.30
C SER A 60 72.47 35.81 2.74
N ILE A 61 72.81 34.83 3.58
CA ILE A 61 74.20 34.66 4.05
C ILE A 61 75.09 34.12 2.93
N GLN A 62 74.59 33.23 2.08
CA GLN A 62 75.33 32.75 0.90
C GLN A 62 75.68 33.90 -0.07
N GLN A 63 74.75 34.84 -0.29
CA GLN A 63 75.01 36.04 -1.09
C GLN A 63 76.05 36.98 -0.44
N GLN A 64 76.10 37.05 0.90
CA GLN A 64 77.11 37.84 1.61
C GLN A 64 78.51 37.22 1.50
N ILE A 65 78.64 35.88 1.55
CA ILE A 65 79.93 35.17 1.37
C ILE A 65 80.55 35.51 0.01
N ALA A 66 79.75 35.52 -1.06
CA ALA A 66 80.22 35.80 -2.41
C ALA A 66 80.89 37.18 -2.57
N LYS A 67 80.71 38.09 -1.60
CA LYS A 67 81.26 39.45 -1.60
C LYS A 67 82.53 39.61 -0.73
N ILE A 68 82.95 38.59 0.03
CA ILE A 68 84.08 38.68 0.96
C ILE A 68 85.38 38.26 0.28
N LYS A 69 86.38 39.15 0.26
CA LYS A 69 87.73 38.89 -0.31
C LYS A 69 88.78 38.40 0.71
N SER A 70 88.47 38.41 2.01
CA SER A 70 89.42 38.05 3.08
C SER A 70 89.26 36.60 3.49
N ALA A 71 90.31 35.78 3.31
CA ALA A 71 90.32 34.35 3.61
C ALA A 71 89.93 34.00 5.06
N LYS A 72 90.36 34.80 6.05
CA LYS A 72 90.03 34.57 7.47
C LYS A 72 88.54 34.86 7.79
N LYS A 73 87.97 35.91 7.17
CA LYS A 73 86.54 36.25 7.29
C LYS A 73 85.66 35.26 6.53
N GLN A 74 86.15 34.74 5.41
CA GLN A 74 85.49 33.74 4.59
C GLN A 74 85.30 32.41 5.35
N LYS A 75 86.36 31.89 5.96
CA LYS A 75 86.30 30.64 6.77
C LYS A 75 85.34 30.73 7.96
N THR A 76 85.19 31.91 8.56
CA THR A 76 84.24 32.14 9.66
C THR A 76 82.79 32.18 9.16
N MET A 77 82.56 32.77 7.99
CA MET A 77 81.24 32.83 7.36
C MET A 77 80.81 31.47 6.79
N GLU A 78 81.72 30.66 6.27
CA GLU A 78 81.45 29.29 5.82
C GLU A 78 80.83 28.44 6.94
N LYS A 79 81.40 28.48 8.16
CA LYS A 79 80.80 27.83 9.35
C LYS A 79 79.38 28.34 9.67
N ARG A 80 79.10 29.63 9.41
CA ARG A 80 77.75 30.19 9.60
C ARG A 80 76.78 29.69 8.53
N VAL A 81 77.22 29.52 7.28
CA VAL A 81 76.41 28.92 6.22
C VAL A 81 76.11 27.47 6.54
N GLU A 82 77.10 26.69 6.97
CA GLU A 82 76.92 25.28 7.34
C GLU A 82 75.86 25.13 8.45
N LYS A 83 75.94 25.94 9.51
CA LYS A 83 74.93 25.94 10.59
C LYS A 83 73.52 26.30 10.08
N ARG A 84 73.42 27.22 9.12
CA ARG A 84 72.13 27.64 8.52
C ARG A 84 71.59 26.60 7.54
N GLN A 85 72.48 25.91 6.82
CA GLN A 85 72.16 24.80 5.93
C GLN A 85 71.59 23.63 6.73
N LEU A 86 72.20 23.28 7.86
CA LEU A 86 71.67 22.28 8.78
C LEU A 86 70.26 22.67 9.26
N LYS A 87 70.09 23.92 9.72
CA LYS A 87 68.79 24.41 10.19
C LYS A 87 67.70 24.38 9.11
N TYR A 88 68.02 24.78 7.88
CA TYR A 88 67.11 24.69 6.74
C TYR A 88 66.74 23.24 6.44
N THR A 89 67.72 22.33 6.46
CA THR A 89 67.47 20.90 6.21
C THR A 89 66.54 20.32 7.26
N GLU A 90 66.75 20.63 8.55
CA GLU A 90 65.85 20.22 9.64
C GLU A 90 64.41 20.73 9.45
N THR A 91 64.23 22.03 9.18
CA THR A 91 62.89 22.63 9.04
C THR A 91 62.19 22.15 7.76
N LYS A 92 62.94 21.90 6.68
CA LYS A 92 62.42 21.33 5.44
C LYS A 92 61.90 19.90 5.63
N VAL A 93 62.63 19.07 6.39
CA VAL A 93 62.16 17.71 6.72
C VAL A 93 60.88 17.77 7.57
N LYS A 94 60.77 18.69 8.53
CA LYS A 94 59.52 18.89 9.30
C LYS A 94 58.35 19.30 8.41
N ALA A 95 58.58 20.23 7.48
CA ALA A 95 57.56 20.65 6.52
C ALA A 95 57.11 19.49 5.60
N PHE A 96 58.03 18.65 5.15
CA PHE A 96 57.68 17.45 4.36
C PHE A 96 56.84 16.45 5.16
N LYS A 97 57.20 16.19 6.41
CA LYS A 97 56.42 15.30 7.28
C LYS A 97 55.00 15.82 7.48
N ALA A 98 54.84 17.09 7.85
CA ALA A 98 53.51 17.67 8.05
C ALA A 98 52.70 17.79 6.76
N ARG A 99 53.36 18.02 5.61
CA ARG A 99 52.68 17.99 4.31
C ARG A 99 52.13 16.60 3.99
N ASN A 100 52.94 15.56 4.21
CA ASN A 100 52.52 14.19 3.96
C ASN A 100 51.38 13.79 4.91
N ASP A 101 51.47 14.16 6.18
CA ASP A 101 50.40 13.97 7.17
C ASP A 101 49.10 14.64 6.73
N TYR A 102 49.15 15.91 6.37
CA TYR A 102 48.00 16.65 5.83
C TYR A 102 47.39 15.97 4.58
N LEU A 103 48.22 15.52 3.63
CA LEU A 103 47.73 14.81 2.44
C LEU A 103 47.05 13.48 2.79
N MET A 104 47.58 12.72 3.74
CA MET A 104 46.93 11.49 4.21
C MET A 104 45.60 11.78 4.91
N THR A 105 45.53 12.86 5.72
CA THR A 105 44.29 13.28 6.36
C THR A 105 43.25 13.74 5.33
N ILE A 106 43.65 14.43 4.25
CA ILE A 106 42.74 14.76 3.14
C ILE A 106 42.10 13.50 2.55
N GLU A 107 42.91 12.48 2.23
CA GLU A 107 42.38 11.23 1.67
C GLU A 107 41.45 10.50 2.64
N SER A 108 41.80 10.46 3.92
CA SER A 108 40.97 9.89 4.99
C SER A 108 39.61 10.60 5.10
N VAL A 109 39.60 11.93 5.13
CA VAL A 109 38.38 12.76 5.20
C VAL A 109 37.53 12.56 3.96
N ASN A 110 38.13 12.56 2.77
CA ASN A 110 37.41 12.33 1.52
C ASN A 110 36.74 10.96 1.49
N ALA A 111 37.44 9.92 1.97
CA ALA A 111 36.87 8.58 2.09
C ALA A 111 35.72 8.54 3.09
N ALA A 112 35.86 9.18 4.26
CA ALA A 112 34.81 9.26 5.27
C ALA A 112 33.57 10.00 4.75
N LEU A 113 33.74 11.14 4.08
CA LEU A 113 32.66 11.90 3.46
C LEU A 113 31.97 11.11 2.35
N LYS A 114 32.75 10.40 1.51
CA LYS A 114 32.20 9.57 0.45
C LYS A 114 31.32 8.46 1.03
N LYS A 115 31.83 7.71 2.01
CA LYS A 115 31.06 6.67 2.72
C LYS A 115 29.80 7.25 3.36
N TYR A 116 29.93 8.37 4.05
CA TYR A 116 28.78 9.02 4.68
C TYR A 116 27.68 9.38 3.68
N CYS A 117 28.05 10.02 2.57
CA CYS A 117 27.07 10.48 1.59
C CYS A 117 26.50 9.36 0.71
N LEU A 118 27.31 8.37 0.34
CA LEU A 118 26.92 7.33 -0.61
C LEU A 118 26.35 6.07 0.03
N ASP A 119 26.74 5.77 1.27
CA ASP A 119 26.34 4.55 1.96
C ASP A 119 25.49 4.90 3.19
N ASP A 120 26.04 5.65 4.16
CA ASP A 120 25.40 5.83 5.46
C ASP A 120 24.09 6.65 5.38
N VAL A 121 24.02 7.69 4.54
CA VAL A 121 22.80 8.50 4.36
C VAL A 121 21.67 7.70 3.70
N PRO A 122 21.89 7.02 2.55
CA PRO A 122 20.88 6.12 1.98
C PRO A 122 20.40 5.05 2.96
N ASP A 123 21.31 4.37 3.66
CA ASP A 123 20.96 3.34 4.65
C ASP A 123 20.08 3.91 5.77
N LEU A 124 20.33 5.14 6.20
CA LEU A 124 19.53 5.81 7.22
C LEU A 124 18.11 6.13 6.70
N ILE A 125 17.99 6.52 5.43
CA ILE A 125 16.69 6.77 4.78
C ILE A 125 15.88 5.48 4.67
N ASP A 126 16.52 4.39 4.27
CA ASP A 126 15.87 3.09 4.19
C ASP A 126 15.43 2.58 5.57
N CYS A 127 16.24 2.81 6.60
CA CYS A 127 15.87 2.49 7.99
C CYS A 127 14.64 3.28 8.46
N MET A 128 14.49 4.55 8.07
CA MET A 128 13.31 5.36 8.42
C MET A 128 12.03 4.81 7.78
N ASN A 129 12.14 4.23 6.59
CA ASN A 129 11.01 3.68 5.84
C ASN A 129 10.76 2.19 6.11
N PHE A 130 11.54 1.57 7.01
CA PHE A 130 11.53 0.14 7.22
C PHE A 130 10.14 -0.38 7.61
N GLY A 131 9.59 -1.26 6.77
CA GLY A 131 8.29 -1.90 7.01
C GLY A 131 7.06 -0.99 6.88
N PHE A 132 7.23 0.31 6.59
CA PHE A 132 6.12 1.26 6.46
C PHE A 132 5.15 0.87 5.33
N HIS A 133 5.68 0.74 4.11
CA HIS A 133 4.88 0.38 2.93
C HIS A 133 4.19 -0.97 3.10
N THR A 134 4.91 -1.97 3.59
CA THR A 134 4.38 -3.31 3.83
C THR A 134 3.23 -3.29 4.86
N SER A 135 3.38 -2.54 5.95
CA SER A 135 2.36 -2.44 7.00
C SER A 135 1.10 -1.73 6.51
N ILE A 136 1.26 -0.65 5.75
CA ILE A 136 0.13 0.04 5.10
C ILE A 136 -0.56 -0.89 4.10
N ALA A 137 0.19 -1.54 3.22
CA ALA A 137 -0.35 -2.42 2.20
C ALA A 137 -1.19 -3.55 2.83
N LYS A 138 -0.66 -4.21 3.87
CA LYS A 138 -1.40 -5.25 4.61
C LYS A 138 -2.68 -4.72 5.24
N THR A 139 -2.63 -3.52 5.83
CA THR A 139 -3.80 -2.90 6.47
C THR A 139 -4.89 -2.57 5.46
N ILE A 140 -4.52 -2.02 4.31
CA ILE A 140 -5.45 -1.72 3.21
C ILE A 140 -6.02 -3.01 2.63
N GLN A 141 -5.18 -4.02 2.39
CA GLN A 141 -5.60 -5.29 1.82
C GLN A 141 -6.58 -6.04 2.74
N MET A 142 -6.36 -5.99 4.05
CA MET A 142 -7.31 -6.52 5.05
C MET A 142 -8.68 -5.83 4.92
N TYR A 143 -8.69 -4.50 4.82
CA TYR A 143 -9.93 -3.74 4.67
C TYR A 143 -10.63 -4.03 3.33
N LEU A 144 -9.87 -4.10 2.23
CA LEU A 144 -10.38 -4.44 0.92
C LEU A 144 -11.06 -5.82 0.93
N SER A 145 -10.43 -6.80 1.57
CA SER A 145 -11.00 -8.15 1.73
C SER A 145 -12.32 -8.13 2.50
N ALA A 146 -12.42 -7.31 3.55
CA ALA A 146 -13.67 -7.12 4.29
C ALA A 146 -14.77 -6.48 3.41
N GLN A 147 -14.43 -5.50 2.57
CA GLN A 147 -15.37 -4.87 1.64
C GLN A 147 -15.87 -5.85 0.58
N GLU A 148 -14.99 -6.68 0.01
CA GLU A 148 -15.38 -7.73 -0.94
C GLU A 148 -16.30 -8.78 -0.29
N ASN A 149 -16.12 -9.11 0.98
CA ASN A 149 -17.06 -9.98 1.71
C ASN A 149 -18.45 -9.36 1.84
N ILE A 150 -18.53 -8.08 2.22
CA ILE A 150 -19.81 -7.36 2.32
C ILE A 150 -20.51 -7.30 0.95
N LYS A 151 -19.76 -6.97 -0.10
CA LYS A 151 -20.25 -6.94 -1.48
C LYS A 151 -20.82 -8.29 -1.91
N ARG A 152 -20.09 -9.38 -1.68
CA ARG A 152 -20.57 -10.75 -1.96
C ARG A 152 -21.83 -11.09 -1.17
N GLY A 153 -21.89 -10.74 0.11
CA GLY A 153 -23.07 -10.95 0.94
C GLY A 153 -24.30 -10.24 0.38
N ARG A 154 -24.16 -8.96 0.02
CA ARG A 154 -25.23 -8.17 -0.60
C ARG A 154 -25.67 -8.73 -1.95
N GLN A 155 -24.71 -9.18 -2.76
CA GLN A 155 -25.01 -9.83 -4.04
C GLN A 155 -25.84 -11.10 -3.85
N GLY A 156 -25.51 -11.93 -2.85
CA GLY A 156 -26.32 -13.11 -2.51
C GLY A 156 -27.75 -12.75 -2.05
N THR A 157 -27.92 -11.65 -1.30
CA THR A 157 -29.27 -11.15 -0.95
C THR A 157 -30.06 -10.74 -2.19
N ILE A 158 -29.43 -10.01 -3.12
CA ILE A 158 -30.08 -9.59 -4.38
C ILE A 158 -30.53 -10.82 -5.18
N GLU A 159 -29.67 -11.83 -5.31
CA GLU A 159 -30.01 -13.07 -6.02
C GLU A 159 -31.17 -13.82 -5.35
N THR A 160 -31.21 -13.85 -4.02
CA THR A 160 -32.30 -14.48 -3.26
C THR A 160 -33.63 -13.76 -3.50
N LEU A 161 -33.64 -12.43 -3.50
CA LEU A 161 -34.84 -11.64 -3.76
C LEU A 161 -35.32 -11.81 -5.21
N ASN A 162 -34.40 -11.79 -6.18
CA ASN A 162 -34.74 -12.04 -7.58
C ASN A 162 -35.36 -13.42 -7.78
N ARG A 163 -34.84 -14.44 -7.08
CA ARG A 163 -35.45 -15.78 -7.10
C ARG A 163 -36.85 -15.77 -6.49
N ALA A 164 -37.03 -15.17 -5.32
CA ALA A 164 -38.34 -15.09 -4.68
C ALA A 164 -39.38 -14.39 -5.55
N ILE A 165 -38.99 -13.36 -6.30
CA ILE A 165 -39.86 -12.71 -7.30
C ILE A 165 -40.19 -13.67 -8.45
N GLY A 166 -39.20 -14.40 -8.96
CA GLY A 166 -39.39 -15.38 -10.03
C GLY A 166 -40.25 -16.58 -9.64
N ASP A 167 -40.27 -16.95 -8.35
CA ASP A 167 -41.05 -18.07 -7.81
C ASP A 167 -42.54 -17.70 -7.56
N LEU A 168 -42.94 -16.43 -7.75
CA LEU A 168 -44.33 -16.00 -7.63
C LEU A 168 -45.16 -16.56 -8.79
N ASP A 169 -46.06 -17.51 -8.49
CA ASP A 169 -46.92 -18.13 -9.49
C ASP A 169 -48.35 -18.31 -8.97
N THR A 170 -49.25 -17.46 -9.45
CA THR A 170 -50.68 -17.47 -9.11
C THR A 170 -51.36 -18.78 -9.50
N VAL A 171 -50.91 -19.47 -10.56
CA VAL A 171 -51.52 -20.74 -10.98
C VAL A 171 -51.18 -21.84 -9.99
N THR A 172 -49.90 -21.97 -9.62
CA THR A 172 -49.45 -22.92 -8.59
C THR A 172 -50.07 -22.61 -7.23
N ASP A 173 -50.14 -21.34 -6.83
CA ASP A 173 -50.74 -20.94 -5.55
C ASP A 173 -52.23 -21.28 -5.49
N LYS A 174 -52.98 -21.02 -6.57
CA LYS A 174 -54.39 -21.42 -6.69
C LYS A 174 -54.54 -22.94 -6.60
N GLN A 175 -53.69 -23.69 -7.28
CA GLN A 175 -53.72 -25.15 -7.25
C GLN A 175 -53.49 -25.67 -5.83
N LYS A 176 -52.45 -25.21 -5.14
CA LYS A 176 -52.17 -25.55 -3.73
C LYS A 176 -53.34 -25.22 -2.81
N TYR A 177 -53.99 -24.07 -3.03
CA TYR A 177 -55.17 -23.68 -2.26
C TYR A 177 -56.34 -24.64 -2.45
N LEU A 178 -56.66 -25.00 -3.70
CA LEU A 178 -57.73 -25.95 -4.01
C LEU A 178 -57.44 -27.34 -3.42
N GLU A 179 -56.18 -27.79 -3.51
CA GLU A 179 -55.72 -29.05 -2.90
C GLU A 179 -55.84 -29.03 -1.37
N TYR A 180 -55.45 -27.92 -0.73
CA TYR A 180 -55.56 -27.78 0.72
C TYR A 180 -57.02 -27.83 1.20
N TYR A 181 -57.94 -27.21 0.46
CA TYR A 181 -59.38 -27.19 0.76
C TYR A 181 -60.19 -28.19 -0.06
N THR A 182 -59.61 -29.36 -0.34
CA THR A 182 -60.27 -30.39 -1.17
C THR A 182 -61.65 -30.75 -0.64
N ASN A 183 -61.85 -30.87 0.67
CA ASN A 183 -63.15 -31.20 1.26
C ASN A 183 -64.27 -30.18 0.98
N ILE A 184 -63.93 -28.91 0.71
CA ILE A 184 -64.89 -27.85 0.38
C ILE A 184 -65.12 -27.82 -1.14
N PHE A 185 -64.05 -27.93 -1.93
CA PHE A 185 -64.10 -27.77 -3.39
C PHE A 185 -64.25 -29.09 -4.18
N THR A 186 -64.40 -30.22 -3.50
CA THR A 186 -64.66 -31.51 -4.17
C THR A 186 -66.03 -31.49 -4.82
N MET A 187 -66.11 -32.05 -6.03
CA MET A 187 -67.36 -32.21 -6.78
C MET A 187 -68.40 -32.95 -5.92
N PRO A 188 -69.58 -32.34 -5.66
CA PRO A 188 -70.68 -33.04 -5.00
C PRO A 188 -71.08 -34.31 -5.74
N LYS A 189 -71.64 -35.28 -5.02
CA LYS A 189 -72.16 -36.50 -5.65
C LYS A 189 -73.25 -36.13 -6.66
N LYS A 190 -73.24 -36.79 -7.82
CA LYS A 190 -74.31 -36.64 -8.81
C LYS A 190 -75.65 -36.93 -8.14
N ILE A 191 -76.61 -36.04 -8.33
CA ILE A 191 -78.00 -36.25 -7.93
C ILE A 191 -78.52 -37.43 -8.75
N LYS A 192 -79.13 -38.40 -8.06
CA LYS A 192 -79.70 -39.60 -8.68
C LYS A 192 -81.23 -39.54 -8.62
N PHE A 193 -81.88 -40.24 -9.53
CA PHE A 193 -83.31 -40.47 -9.45
C PHE A 193 -83.61 -41.35 -8.23
N GLU A 194 -84.51 -40.88 -7.36
CA GLU A 194 -84.97 -41.61 -6.17
C GLU A 194 -86.37 -42.15 -6.46
N PRO A 195 -86.55 -43.47 -6.64
CA PRO A 195 -87.84 -44.06 -7.01
C PRO A 195 -88.83 -43.97 -5.86
N HIS A 196 -90.09 -43.62 -6.17
CA HIS A 196 -91.16 -43.53 -5.18
C HIS A 196 -92.06 -44.77 -5.24
N LYS A 197 -92.28 -45.43 -4.08
CA LYS A 197 -93.23 -46.56 -3.94
C LYS A 197 -93.06 -47.69 -4.98
N GLY A 198 -91.81 -48.07 -5.27
CA GLY A 198 -91.52 -49.20 -6.16
C GLY A 198 -91.56 -48.87 -7.65
N ASP A 199 -91.44 -47.60 -8.03
CA ASP A 199 -91.25 -47.22 -9.43
C ASP A 199 -89.91 -47.76 -9.97
N GLU A 200 -89.98 -48.70 -10.91
CA GLU A 200 -88.81 -49.35 -11.52
C GLU A 200 -88.30 -48.60 -12.78
N VAL A 201 -88.97 -47.52 -13.20
CA VAL A 201 -88.65 -46.81 -14.45
C VAL A 201 -87.79 -45.58 -14.15
N SER A 202 -86.49 -45.68 -14.42
CA SER A 202 -85.52 -44.57 -14.25
C SER A 202 -85.12 -43.90 -15.56
N ALA A 203 -85.87 -44.12 -16.64
CA ALA A 203 -85.60 -43.59 -17.97
C ALA A 203 -86.77 -42.73 -18.45
N VAL A 204 -86.47 -41.77 -19.31
CA VAL A 204 -87.51 -40.95 -19.96
C VAL A 204 -88.40 -41.87 -20.80
N ASN A 205 -89.69 -41.88 -20.51
CA ASN A 205 -90.68 -42.63 -21.26
C ASN A 205 -91.48 -41.67 -22.16
N ALA A 206 -91.49 -41.91 -23.47
CA ALA A 206 -92.13 -41.05 -24.47
C ALA A 206 -93.23 -41.81 -25.25
N GLN A 207 -94.19 -42.36 -24.51
CA GLN A 207 -95.35 -43.03 -25.11
C GLN A 207 -96.15 -42.06 -25.97
N VAL A 208 -96.89 -42.59 -26.96
CA VAL A 208 -97.64 -41.78 -27.95
C VAL A 208 -98.57 -40.76 -27.26
N LEU A 209 -99.18 -41.13 -26.13
CA LEU A 209 -100.11 -40.28 -25.38
C LEU A 209 -99.47 -39.00 -24.79
N ILE A 210 -98.15 -38.96 -24.58
CA ILE A 210 -97.43 -37.84 -23.94
C ILE A 210 -96.34 -37.23 -24.84
N ARG A 211 -96.21 -37.75 -26.08
CA ARG A 211 -95.13 -37.40 -27.00
C ARG A 211 -95.15 -35.92 -27.40
N ASP A 212 -96.31 -35.37 -27.74
CA ASP A 212 -96.42 -34.01 -28.24
C ASP A 212 -96.11 -32.97 -27.15
N GLU A 213 -96.55 -33.23 -25.90
CA GLU A 213 -96.18 -32.41 -24.74
C GLU A 213 -94.67 -32.46 -24.46
N MET A 214 -94.06 -33.64 -24.52
CA MET A 214 -92.61 -33.79 -24.38
C MET A 214 -91.84 -33.05 -25.49
N GLN A 215 -92.31 -33.10 -26.73
CA GLN A 215 -91.70 -32.41 -27.87
C GLN A 215 -91.77 -30.89 -27.69
N SER A 216 -92.92 -30.35 -27.27
CA SER A 216 -93.09 -28.93 -26.97
C SER A 216 -92.13 -28.47 -25.86
N ARG A 217 -92.04 -29.26 -24.77
CA ARG A 217 -91.10 -28.97 -23.67
C ARG A 217 -89.65 -29.03 -24.14
N PHE A 218 -89.30 -29.96 -25.01
CA PHE A 218 -87.96 -30.05 -25.59
C PHE A 218 -87.60 -28.80 -26.40
N ILE A 219 -88.48 -28.35 -27.30
CA ILE A 219 -88.28 -27.11 -28.09
C ILE A 219 -88.16 -25.89 -27.15
N GLN A 220 -89.00 -25.80 -26.12
CA GLN A 220 -88.92 -24.73 -25.13
C GLN A 220 -87.57 -24.72 -24.40
N MET A 221 -87.09 -25.89 -23.97
CA MET A 221 -85.78 -26.01 -23.33
C MET A 221 -84.64 -25.65 -24.28
N GLN A 222 -84.72 -26.04 -25.56
CA GLN A 222 -83.73 -25.67 -26.58
C GLN A 222 -83.68 -24.16 -26.80
N ASN A 223 -84.83 -23.49 -26.94
CA ASN A 223 -84.88 -22.04 -27.12
C ASN A 223 -84.32 -21.30 -25.89
N ARG A 224 -84.65 -21.77 -24.68
CA ARG A 224 -84.07 -21.21 -23.46
C ARG A 224 -82.55 -21.40 -23.40
N LEU A 225 -82.06 -22.57 -23.77
CA LEU A 225 -80.63 -22.86 -23.82
C LEU A 225 -79.92 -21.98 -24.86
N ALA A 226 -80.54 -21.72 -26.01
CA ALA A 226 -80.01 -20.83 -27.03
C ALA A 226 -79.88 -19.39 -26.51
N GLY A 227 -80.91 -18.86 -25.84
CA GLY A 227 -80.86 -17.52 -25.23
C GLY A 227 -79.81 -17.40 -24.12
N LEU A 228 -79.68 -18.42 -23.26
CA LEU A 228 -78.68 -18.41 -22.19
C LEU A 228 -77.24 -18.50 -22.72
N LYS A 229 -77.02 -19.20 -23.84
CA LYS A 229 -75.70 -19.24 -24.48
C LYS A 229 -75.32 -17.87 -25.03
N THR A 230 -76.25 -17.16 -25.65
CA THR A 230 -75.96 -15.80 -26.16
C THR A 230 -75.69 -14.80 -25.05
N GLU A 231 -76.32 -14.94 -23.89
CA GLU A 231 -76.09 -14.06 -22.72
C GLU A 231 -74.78 -14.38 -21.98
N ASN A 232 -74.33 -15.64 -22.00
CA ASN A 232 -73.11 -16.06 -21.32
C ASN A 232 -71.83 -15.85 -22.15
N ASP A 233 -71.97 -15.52 -23.44
CA ASP A 233 -70.85 -15.20 -24.34
C ASP A 233 -70.58 -13.67 -24.43
N GLU A 234 -71.40 -12.82 -23.78
CA GLU A 234 -71.16 -11.38 -23.54
C GLU A 234 -70.40 -11.14 -22.22
#